data_AF-A0A7V4CWB1-F1
#
_entry.id   AF-A0A7V4CWB1-F1
#
_cell.length_a   1.000
_cell.length_b   1.000
_cell.length_c   1.000
_cell.angle_alpha   90.00
_cell.angle_beta   90.00
_cell.angle_gamma   90.00
#
_symmetry.space_group_name_H-M   'P 1'
#
loop_
_entity.id
_entity.type
_entity.pdbx_description
1 polymer ?
#
loop_
_entity_poly.entity_id
_entity_poly.type
_entity_poly.pdbx_seq_one_letter_code
_entity_poly.pdbx_strand_id
1 'polypeptide(L)'
;MIKVLTIFLLISFTLGTLSTFYIFPTQAAPDYLRREYPQVFKTFGSHAEKISRTYGKFGLEFLKDYNLDGLFLLEKYGGRLSELANHLDKESLHTLYMTFGERLDAINGLIHPSAISDFYKKYGIEGMPYLLEDPENYFLLQTYGSPLIQLAQEKGDVILPIVRSHGLEFVKKYYDAQFLDLLARFGEDTIPALKRYGDRAQAVFQHFSTDEKFQRVLKRYGYSQTIPILYHFLKENKAQEALNSIDELGNNYLDRFEILEDGQVVRQYVATGSNAIGNFFTGGAKQYERKKTRGEPITSWDRLAVALDILGVLPVGALFSEGARVAIVGKGLKVTRTSRGVKGLVKLSSE
;
A
#
# COMPACT_ATOMS: atom_id res chain seq x y z
N MET A 1 8.06 50.36 -63.03
CA MET A 1 8.36 49.12 -63.78
C MET A 1 9.20 48.23 -62.88
N ILE A 2 8.55 47.23 -62.30
CA ILE A 2 9.09 46.16 -61.45
C ILE A 2 9.42 44.97 -62.37
N LYS A 3 10.46 44.19 -62.03
CA LYS A 3 10.71 42.74 -62.30
C LYS A 3 12.24 42.52 -62.44
N VAL A 4 12.91 41.45 -62.00
CA VAL A 4 12.63 40.15 -61.35
C VAL A 4 14.05 39.55 -61.11
N LEU A 5 14.45 39.22 -59.88
CA LEU A 5 14.53 37.85 -59.31
C LEU A 5 15.32 36.85 -60.16
N THR A 6 16.43 36.30 -59.61
CA THR A 6 16.85 34.87 -59.57
C THR A 6 18.27 34.84 -58.93
N ILE A 7 18.40 34.75 -57.60
CA ILE A 7 18.59 33.52 -56.79
C ILE A 7 19.86 32.75 -57.16
N PHE A 8 20.94 32.99 -56.40
CA PHE A 8 21.88 31.95 -55.98
C PHE A 8 22.13 32.11 -54.49
N LEU A 9 21.84 31.03 -53.77
CA LEU A 9 21.53 30.97 -52.35
C LEU A 9 22.83 30.88 -51.54
N LEU A 10 23.16 31.98 -50.85
CA LEU A 10 24.24 32.08 -49.88
C LEU A 10 23.57 32.17 -48.50
N ILE A 11 23.29 31.03 -47.88
CA ILE A 11 22.86 30.96 -46.48
C ILE A 11 24.02 30.35 -45.68
N SER A 12 24.92 31.24 -45.28
CA SER A 12 25.71 31.07 -44.06
C SER A 12 24.82 31.49 -42.89
N PHE A 13 24.47 30.58 -41.98
CA PHE A 13 24.30 30.92 -40.56
C PHE A 13 24.28 29.65 -39.68
N THR A 14 25.22 29.61 -38.74
CA THR A 14 25.28 28.84 -37.48
C THR A 14 25.26 27.30 -37.52
N LEU A 15 26.45 26.69 -37.56
CA LEU A 15 26.75 25.41 -36.91
C LEU A 15 28.26 25.28 -36.69
N GLY A 16 28.65 24.89 -35.47
CA GLY A 16 29.99 24.39 -35.18
C GLY A 16 30.79 25.21 -34.17
N THR A 17 30.29 25.34 -32.94
CA THR A 17 31.22 25.39 -31.81
C THR A 17 32.04 24.10 -31.85
N LEU A 18 33.35 24.25 -32.09
CA LEU A 18 34.33 23.18 -31.98
C LEU A 18 34.23 22.56 -30.59
N SER A 19 33.47 21.48 -30.49
CA SER A 19 33.65 20.52 -29.42
C SER A 19 34.90 19.74 -29.80
N THR A 20 36.03 20.10 -29.21
CA THR A 20 37.19 19.21 -29.15
C THR A 20 36.73 17.89 -28.55
N PHE A 21 36.42 16.92 -29.39
CA PHE A 21 36.32 15.53 -29.01
C PHE A 21 37.71 15.14 -28.52
N TYR A 22 37.90 15.17 -27.20
CA TYR A 22 38.95 14.40 -26.57
C TYR A 22 38.68 12.94 -26.92
N ILE A 23 39.32 12.46 -27.99
CA ILE A 23 39.47 11.04 -28.26
C ILE A 23 40.41 10.54 -27.16
N PHE A 24 39.86 10.26 -25.98
CA PHE A 24 40.58 9.45 -25.01
C PHE A 24 40.88 8.13 -25.71
N PRO A 25 42.15 7.69 -25.79
CA PRO A 25 42.46 6.38 -26.32
C PRO A 25 41.65 5.38 -25.50
N THR A 26 40.78 4.65 -26.19
CA THR A 26 39.93 3.62 -25.60
C THR A 26 40.83 2.48 -25.13
N GLN A 27 41.33 2.60 -23.90
CA GLN A 27 42.21 1.62 -23.27
C GLN A 27 41.58 0.24 -23.39
N ALA A 28 42.24 -0.67 -24.12
CA ALA A 28 41.69 -1.96 -24.49
C ALA A 28 41.32 -2.79 -23.24
N ALA A 29 40.33 -3.68 -23.38
CA ALA A 29 40.03 -4.66 -22.34
C ALA A 29 41.29 -5.45 -21.95
N PRO A 30 41.47 -5.83 -20.67
CA PRO A 30 42.62 -6.60 -20.24
C PRO A 30 42.85 -7.86 -21.09
N ASP A 31 44.09 -8.09 -21.52
CA ASP A 31 44.43 -9.17 -22.46
C ASP A 31 44.06 -10.58 -21.97
N TYR A 32 43.94 -10.79 -20.66
CA TYR A 32 43.48 -12.08 -20.13
C TYR A 32 41.99 -12.33 -20.40
N LEU A 33 41.12 -11.32 -20.34
CA LEU A 33 39.70 -11.46 -20.65
C LEU A 33 39.47 -11.77 -22.13
N ARG A 34 40.25 -11.16 -23.02
CA ARG A 34 40.20 -11.47 -24.47
C ARG A 34 40.60 -12.92 -24.77
N ARG A 35 41.55 -13.47 -24.00
CA ARG A 35 41.95 -14.89 -24.12
C ARG A 35 40.92 -15.85 -23.53
N GLU A 36 40.24 -15.47 -22.45
CA GLU A 36 39.22 -16.30 -21.80
C GLU A 36 37.89 -16.29 -22.59
N TYR A 37 37.53 -15.15 -23.22
CA TYR A 37 36.26 -14.96 -23.94
C TYR A 37 36.42 -14.60 -25.43
N PRO A 38 37.26 -15.31 -26.22
CA PRO A 38 37.61 -14.89 -27.58
C PRO A 38 36.39 -14.83 -28.51
N GLN A 39 35.43 -15.73 -28.34
CA GLN A 39 34.21 -15.75 -29.16
C GLN A 39 33.29 -14.56 -28.85
N VAL A 40 33.21 -14.11 -27.59
CA VAL A 40 32.39 -12.95 -27.22
C VAL A 40 32.93 -11.68 -27.87
N PHE A 41 34.25 -11.47 -27.81
CA PHE A 41 34.89 -10.32 -28.48
C PHE A 41 34.77 -10.41 -30.01
N LYS A 42 34.85 -11.61 -30.59
CA LYS A 42 34.65 -11.81 -32.03
C LYS A 42 33.22 -11.45 -32.47
N THR A 43 32.22 -11.85 -31.69
CA THR A 43 30.80 -11.63 -32.01
C THR A 43 30.37 -10.18 -31.77
N PHE A 44 30.78 -9.57 -30.66
CA PHE A 44 30.25 -8.28 -30.22
C PHE A 44 31.20 -7.09 -30.40
N GLY A 45 32.47 -7.35 -30.71
CA GLY A 45 33.47 -6.33 -31.03
C GLY A 45 33.57 -5.22 -29.97
N SER A 46 33.31 -3.98 -30.39
CA SER A 46 33.36 -2.79 -29.53
C SER A 46 32.39 -2.82 -28.35
N HIS A 47 31.27 -3.55 -28.46
CA HIS A 47 30.32 -3.69 -27.34
C HIS A 47 30.92 -4.57 -26.23
N ALA A 48 31.57 -5.68 -26.58
CA ALA A 48 32.30 -6.50 -25.60
C ALA A 48 33.47 -5.74 -24.96
N GLU A 49 34.15 -4.87 -25.72
CA GLU A 49 35.17 -3.96 -25.19
C GLU A 49 34.60 -3.01 -24.14
N LYS A 50 33.46 -2.37 -24.42
CA LYS A 50 32.80 -1.48 -23.49
C LYS A 50 32.32 -2.23 -22.24
N ILE A 51 31.62 -3.35 -22.45
CA ILE A 51 31.04 -4.17 -21.38
C ILE A 51 32.11 -4.75 -20.45
N SER A 52 33.21 -5.25 -20.99
CA SER A 52 34.31 -5.78 -20.16
C SER A 52 34.98 -4.70 -19.31
N ARG A 53 35.05 -3.45 -19.76
CA ARG A 53 35.57 -2.33 -18.95
C ARG A 53 34.62 -1.94 -17.83
N THR A 54 33.33 -1.89 -18.13
CA THR A 54 32.32 -1.44 -17.15
C THR A 54 31.95 -2.53 -16.15
N TYR A 55 31.77 -3.76 -16.61
CA TYR A 55 31.19 -4.87 -15.83
C TYR A 55 32.15 -6.07 -15.70
N GLY A 56 33.36 -5.98 -16.24
CA GLY A 56 34.38 -7.01 -16.08
C GLY A 56 33.98 -8.37 -16.63
N LYS A 57 34.40 -9.41 -15.89
CA LYS A 57 34.10 -10.82 -16.21
C LYS A 57 32.60 -11.10 -16.25
N PHE A 58 31.85 -10.54 -15.30
CA PHE A 58 30.40 -10.74 -15.20
C PHE A 58 29.69 -10.34 -16.50
N GLY A 59 29.97 -9.15 -17.03
CA GLY A 59 29.34 -8.69 -18.28
C GLY A 59 29.67 -9.58 -19.48
N LEU A 60 30.92 -10.07 -19.57
CA LEU A 60 31.32 -10.98 -20.65
C LEU A 60 30.68 -12.37 -20.54
N GLU A 61 30.54 -12.90 -19.34
CA GLU A 61 29.81 -14.14 -19.11
C GLU A 61 28.32 -13.99 -19.45
N PHE A 62 27.71 -12.88 -19.05
CA PHE A 62 26.31 -12.62 -19.33
C PHE A 62 26.04 -12.49 -20.84
N LEU A 63 26.95 -11.81 -21.58
CA LEU A 63 26.93 -11.80 -23.05
C LEU A 63 27.10 -13.17 -23.67
N LYS A 64 28.00 -14.00 -23.11
CA LYS A 64 28.24 -15.36 -23.61
C LYS A 64 26.98 -16.22 -23.48
N ASP A 65 26.30 -16.12 -22.34
CA ASP A 65 25.18 -17.00 -22.00
C ASP A 65 23.86 -16.54 -22.66
N TYR A 66 23.64 -15.23 -22.80
CA TYR A 66 22.37 -14.66 -23.31
C TYR A 66 22.47 -13.86 -24.61
N ASN A 67 23.66 -13.82 -25.24
CA ASN A 67 23.89 -13.23 -26.56
C ASN A 67 23.28 -11.80 -26.70
N LEU A 68 22.36 -11.60 -27.66
CA LEU A 68 21.75 -10.30 -27.94
C LEU A 68 20.86 -9.80 -26.79
N ASP A 69 20.14 -10.70 -26.10
CA ASP A 69 19.34 -10.34 -24.92
C ASP A 69 20.27 -9.84 -23.81
N GLY A 70 21.39 -10.54 -23.60
CA GLY A 70 22.44 -10.13 -22.68
C GLY A 70 22.99 -8.73 -23.00
N LEU A 71 23.25 -8.45 -24.27
CA LEU A 71 23.71 -7.14 -24.72
C LEU A 71 22.67 -6.06 -24.43
N PHE A 72 21.42 -6.28 -24.85
CA PHE A 72 20.32 -5.34 -24.62
C PHE A 72 20.15 -5.01 -23.13
N LEU A 73 20.12 -6.02 -22.28
CA LEU A 73 19.96 -5.84 -20.83
C LEU A 73 21.15 -5.12 -20.19
N LEU A 74 22.39 -5.43 -20.58
CA LEU A 74 23.58 -4.75 -20.07
C LEU A 74 23.68 -3.29 -20.52
N GLU A 75 23.23 -2.99 -21.74
CA GLU A 75 23.20 -1.62 -22.22
C GLU A 75 22.11 -0.78 -21.55
N LYS A 76 20.92 -1.35 -21.34
CA LYS A 76 19.79 -0.65 -20.75
C LYS A 76 19.86 -0.58 -19.22
N TYR A 77 20.25 -1.66 -18.55
CA TYR A 77 20.15 -1.81 -17.09
C TYR A 77 21.44 -2.24 -16.39
N GLY A 78 22.58 -2.25 -17.09
CA GLY A 78 23.78 -2.97 -16.64
C GLY A 78 24.32 -2.56 -15.26
N GLY A 79 24.18 -1.30 -14.85
CA GLY A 79 24.55 -0.87 -13.49
C GLY A 79 23.77 -1.62 -12.40
N ARG A 80 22.44 -1.64 -12.52
CA ARG A 80 21.55 -2.33 -11.57
C ARG A 80 21.67 -3.85 -11.67
N LEU A 81 21.78 -4.37 -12.88
CA LEU A 81 21.98 -5.79 -13.13
C LEU A 81 23.30 -6.27 -12.49
N SER A 82 24.36 -5.46 -12.53
CA SER A 82 25.64 -5.74 -11.85
C SER A 82 25.53 -5.64 -10.32
N GLU A 83 24.73 -4.72 -9.78
CA GLU A 83 24.51 -4.64 -8.33
C GLU A 83 23.80 -5.89 -7.81
N LEU A 84 22.74 -6.32 -8.50
CA LEU A 84 21.97 -7.51 -8.16
C LEU A 84 22.74 -8.81 -8.40
N ALA A 85 23.78 -8.81 -9.23
CA ALA A 85 24.63 -9.98 -9.48
C ALA A 85 25.37 -10.50 -8.25
N ASN A 86 25.50 -9.68 -7.20
CA ASN A 86 26.04 -10.14 -5.91
C ASN A 86 25.03 -10.98 -5.11
N HIS A 87 23.76 -10.98 -5.52
CA HIS A 87 22.67 -11.59 -4.77
C HIS A 87 21.89 -12.63 -5.59
N LEU A 88 21.85 -12.52 -6.91
CA LEU A 88 21.16 -13.43 -7.82
C LEU A 88 22.13 -14.07 -8.81
N ASP A 89 21.87 -15.32 -9.18
CA ASP A 89 22.55 -15.97 -10.29
C ASP A 89 22.13 -15.34 -11.63
N LYS A 90 22.90 -15.65 -12.68
CA LYS A 90 22.72 -15.07 -14.01
C LYS A 90 21.36 -15.40 -14.64
N GLU A 91 20.83 -16.59 -14.40
CA GLU A 91 19.53 -17.04 -14.93
C GLU A 91 18.38 -16.27 -14.29
N SER A 92 18.44 -16.12 -12.96
CA SER A 92 17.53 -15.29 -12.18
C SER A 92 17.57 -13.83 -12.63
N LEU A 93 18.77 -13.24 -12.81
CA LEU A 93 18.92 -11.86 -13.29
C LEU A 93 18.32 -11.67 -14.68
N HIS A 94 18.65 -12.56 -15.61
CA HIS A 94 18.14 -12.51 -16.98
C HIS A 94 16.62 -12.57 -16.98
N THR A 95 16.04 -13.54 -16.29
CA THR A 95 14.59 -13.71 -16.21
C THR A 95 13.91 -12.49 -15.58
N LEU A 96 14.42 -12.03 -14.45
CA LEU A 96 13.91 -10.86 -13.72
C LEU A 96 13.89 -9.60 -14.61
N TYR A 97 14.98 -9.31 -15.32
CA TYR A 97 15.07 -8.09 -16.14
C TYR A 97 14.38 -8.21 -17.50
N MET A 98 14.31 -9.40 -18.10
CA MET A 98 13.51 -9.62 -19.31
C MET A 98 12.02 -9.45 -19.02
N THR A 99 11.55 -9.91 -17.86
CA THR A 99 10.13 -9.81 -17.51
C THR A 99 9.76 -8.43 -16.96
N PHE A 100 10.62 -7.82 -16.13
CA PHE A 100 10.23 -6.66 -15.32
C PHE A 100 11.17 -5.45 -15.42
N GLY A 101 12.13 -5.42 -16.34
CA GLY A 101 13.20 -4.43 -16.36
C GLY A 101 12.74 -2.97 -16.20
N GLU A 102 11.71 -2.54 -16.92
CA GLU A 102 11.21 -1.16 -16.84
C GLU A 102 10.55 -0.85 -15.49
N ARG A 103 9.77 -1.80 -14.96
CA ARG A 103 9.10 -1.66 -13.66
C ARG A 103 10.11 -1.67 -12.51
N LEU A 104 11.16 -2.49 -12.61
CA LEU A 104 12.27 -2.51 -11.65
C LEU A 104 13.03 -1.18 -11.63
N ASP A 105 13.23 -0.58 -12.81
CA ASP A 105 13.89 0.71 -12.92
C ASP A 105 13.00 1.85 -12.39
N ALA A 106 11.67 1.71 -12.48
CA ALA A 106 10.72 2.67 -11.91
C ALA A 106 10.75 2.72 -10.37
N ILE A 107 11.02 1.58 -9.70
CA ILE A 107 11.13 1.51 -8.24
C ILE A 107 12.58 1.66 -7.73
N ASN A 108 13.47 2.06 -8.63
CA ASN A 108 14.87 2.26 -8.36
C ASN A 108 15.06 3.28 -7.21
N GLY A 109 15.86 2.89 -6.20
CA GLY A 109 16.15 3.73 -5.03
C GLY A 109 15.10 3.66 -3.93
N LEU A 110 13.91 3.09 -4.19
CA LEU A 110 12.89 2.85 -3.16
C LEU A 110 13.16 1.58 -2.36
N ILE A 111 13.67 0.54 -3.03
CA ILE A 111 13.96 -0.76 -2.42
C ILE A 111 15.42 -1.11 -2.68
N HIS A 112 16.13 -1.50 -1.61
CA HIS A 112 17.53 -1.92 -1.70
C HIS A 112 17.67 -3.20 -2.57
N PRO A 113 18.72 -3.33 -3.41
CA PRO A 113 18.91 -4.50 -4.28
C PRO A 113 18.82 -5.84 -3.55
N SER A 114 19.38 -5.94 -2.34
CA SER A 114 19.29 -7.18 -1.54
C SER A 114 17.83 -7.53 -1.19
N ALA A 115 16.98 -6.55 -0.89
CA ALA A 115 15.58 -6.79 -0.59
C ALA A 115 14.79 -7.24 -1.82
N ILE A 116 15.11 -6.71 -3.00
CA ILE A 116 14.55 -7.20 -4.28
C ILE A 116 14.99 -8.65 -4.50
N SER A 117 16.27 -8.97 -4.30
CA SER A 117 16.78 -10.33 -4.47
C SER A 117 16.14 -11.31 -3.49
N ASP A 118 16.06 -10.98 -2.21
CA ASP A 118 15.47 -11.83 -1.18
C ASP A 118 13.98 -12.06 -1.47
N PHE A 119 13.28 -11.01 -1.91
CA PHE A 119 11.89 -11.10 -2.32
C PHE A 119 11.71 -12.02 -3.53
N TYR A 120 12.53 -11.83 -4.58
CA TYR A 120 12.50 -12.67 -5.78
C TYR A 120 12.82 -14.14 -5.47
N LYS A 121 13.82 -14.42 -4.62
CA LYS A 121 14.12 -15.79 -4.19
C LYS A 121 12.96 -16.44 -3.44
N LYS A 122 12.21 -15.66 -2.66
CA LYS A 122 11.13 -16.16 -1.82
C LYS A 122 9.83 -16.38 -2.59
N TYR A 123 9.49 -15.45 -3.49
CA TYR A 123 8.17 -15.43 -4.16
C TYR A 123 8.26 -15.63 -5.67
N GLY A 124 9.46 -15.70 -6.23
CA GLY A 124 9.69 -15.90 -7.66
C GLY A 124 9.10 -14.79 -8.52
N ILE A 125 8.91 -15.13 -9.80
CA ILE A 125 8.27 -14.26 -10.80
C ILE A 125 6.84 -13.93 -10.41
N GLU A 126 6.12 -14.85 -9.74
CA GLU A 126 4.72 -14.66 -9.36
C GLU A 126 4.53 -13.55 -8.31
N GLY A 127 5.49 -13.39 -7.39
CA GLY A 127 5.43 -12.34 -6.39
C GLY A 127 5.78 -10.95 -6.92
N MET A 128 6.66 -10.87 -7.92
CA MET A 128 7.23 -9.61 -8.40
C MET A 128 6.17 -8.58 -8.83
N PRO A 129 5.10 -8.93 -9.56
CA PRO A 129 4.06 -7.98 -9.94
C PRO A 129 3.50 -7.20 -8.75
N TYR A 130 3.32 -7.83 -7.59
CA TYR A 130 2.76 -7.19 -6.40
C TYR A 130 3.74 -6.21 -5.75
N LEU A 131 5.03 -6.53 -5.74
CA LEU A 131 6.08 -5.62 -5.25
C LEU A 131 6.25 -4.41 -6.17
N LEU A 132 6.20 -4.65 -7.48
CA LEU A 132 6.47 -3.64 -8.50
C LEU A 132 5.30 -2.68 -8.70
N GLU A 133 4.08 -3.11 -8.41
CA GLU A 133 2.89 -2.26 -8.49
C GLU A 133 2.84 -1.25 -7.34
N ASP A 134 3.12 -1.71 -6.12
CA ASP A 134 3.19 -0.88 -4.93
C ASP A 134 4.31 -1.41 -4.02
N PRO A 135 5.46 -0.72 -3.95
CA PRO A 135 6.58 -1.09 -3.08
C PRO A 135 6.20 -1.30 -1.61
N GLU A 136 5.13 -0.68 -1.11
CA GLU A 136 4.64 -0.91 0.26
C GLU A 136 4.13 -2.34 0.47
N ASN A 137 3.72 -3.03 -0.60
CA ASN A 137 3.34 -4.44 -0.54
C ASN A 137 4.49 -5.34 -0.08
N TYR A 138 5.74 -4.87 -0.12
CA TYR A 138 6.86 -5.57 0.50
C TYR A 138 6.54 -5.93 1.96
N PHE A 139 6.10 -4.97 2.77
CA PHE A 139 5.80 -5.20 4.20
C PHE A 139 4.60 -6.13 4.40
N LEU A 140 3.58 -5.97 3.56
CA LEU A 140 2.38 -6.79 3.59
C LEU A 140 2.72 -8.26 3.30
N LEU A 141 3.56 -8.49 2.30
CA LEU A 141 4.02 -9.82 1.91
C LEU A 141 5.07 -10.38 2.85
N GLN A 142 5.86 -9.56 3.56
CA GLN A 142 6.67 -10.06 4.68
C GLN A 142 5.80 -10.59 5.83
N THR A 143 4.65 -9.95 6.06
CA THR A 143 3.72 -10.33 7.14
C THR A 143 2.92 -11.58 6.79
N TYR A 144 2.31 -11.61 5.60
CA TYR A 144 1.33 -12.64 5.24
C TYR A 144 1.85 -13.71 4.28
N GLY A 145 2.96 -13.46 3.58
CA GLY A 145 3.62 -14.42 2.71
C GLY A 145 2.79 -14.91 1.52
N SER A 146 3.08 -16.14 1.09
CA SER A 146 2.42 -16.80 -0.03
C SER A 146 0.89 -16.91 0.10
N PRO A 147 0.29 -17.10 1.29
CA PRO A 147 -1.16 -17.03 1.45
C PRO A 147 -1.80 -15.75 0.90
N LEU A 148 -1.13 -14.60 1.00
CA LEU A 148 -1.64 -13.35 0.43
C LEU A 148 -1.54 -13.32 -1.09
N ILE A 149 -0.44 -13.85 -1.65
CA ILE A 149 -0.26 -13.99 -3.09
C ILE A 149 -1.36 -14.87 -3.67
N GLN A 150 -1.60 -16.04 -3.07
CA GLN A 150 -2.65 -16.95 -3.50
C GLN A 150 -4.04 -16.30 -3.44
N LEU A 151 -4.32 -15.54 -2.37
CA LEU A 151 -5.58 -14.82 -2.26
C LEU A 151 -5.73 -13.72 -3.32
N ALA A 152 -4.65 -12.99 -3.63
CA ALA A 152 -4.65 -11.98 -4.69
C ALA A 152 -4.78 -12.60 -6.09
N GLN A 153 -4.22 -13.79 -6.32
CA GLN A 153 -4.43 -14.54 -7.56
C GLN A 153 -5.87 -15.02 -7.71
N GLU A 154 -6.50 -15.46 -6.61
CA GLU A 154 -7.89 -15.93 -6.61
C GLU A 154 -8.90 -14.78 -6.76
N LYS A 155 -8.67 -13.67 -6.04
CA LYS A 155 -9.68 -12.61 -5.83
C LYS A 155 -9.31 -11.26 -6.45
N GLY A 156 -8.17 -11.17 -7.11
CA GLY A 156 -7.62 -9.93 -7.66
C GLY A 156 -6.75 -9.16 -6.65
N ASP A 157 -5.87 -8.32 -7.17
CA ASP A 157 -4.97 -7.43 -6.42
C ASP A 157 -5.68 -6.36 -5.58
N VAL A 158 -6.94 -6.05 -5.91
CA VAL A 158 -7.85 -5.19 -5.14
C VAL A 158 -7.97 -5.59 -3.65
N ILE A 159 -7.65 -6.83 -3.30
CA ILE A 159 -7.63 -7.28 -1.91
C ILE A 159 -6.45 -6.72 -1.11
N LEU A 160 -5.35 -6.28 -1.73
CA LEU A 160 -4.14 -5.84 -1.02
C LEU A 160 -4.37 -4.60 -0.14
N PRO A 161 -5.03 -3.52 -0.60
CA PRO A 161 -5.38 -2.38 0.25
C PRO A 161 -6.33 -2.76 1.41
N ILE A 162 -7.20 -3.74 1.19
CA ILE A 162 -8.16 -4.21 2.19
C ILE A 162 -7.44 -5.04 3.26
N VAL A 163 -6.55 -5.95 2.85
CA VAL A 163 -5.69 -6.71 3.78
C VAL A 163 -4.80 -5.77 4.60
N ARG A 164 -4.29 -4.70 3.99
CA ARG A 164 -3.49 -3.67 4.69
C ARG A 164 -4.28 -2.99 5.81
N SER A 165 -5.55 -2.69 5.57
CA SER A 165 -6.42 -1.96 6.51
C SER A 165 -7.16 -2.86 7.51
N HIS A 166 -7.44 -4.11 7.12
CA HIS A 166 -8.36 -4.98 7.85
C HIS A 166 -7.82 -6.39 8.17
N GLY A 167 -6.65 -6.74 7.63
CA GLY A 167 -5.98 -8.01 7.88
C GLY A 167 -6.42 -9.15 6.96
N LEU A 168 -5.56 -10.15 6.80
CA LEU A 168 -5.77 -11.27 5.87
C LEU A 168 -7.01 -12.10 6.22
N GLU A 169 -7.21 -12.39 7.51
CA GLU A 169 -8.30 -13.25 7.98
C GLU A 169 -9.68 -12.60 7.77
N PHE A 170 -9.76 -11.27 7.88
CA PHE A 170 -10.99 -10.54 7.54
C PHE A 170 -11.34 -10.73 6.06
N VAL A 171 -10.37 -10.55 5.17
CA VAL A 171 -10.58 -10.68 3.72
C VAL A 171 -10.91 -12.11 3.36
N LYS A 172 -10.22 -13.11 3.91
CA LYS A 172 -10.57 -14.52 3.65
C LYS A 172 -12.01 -14.85 4.06
N LYS A 173 -12.45 -14.32 5.21
CA LYS A 173 -13.78 -14.63 5.74
C LYS A 173 -14.89 -13.89 5.01
N TYR A 174 -14.68 -12.61 4.70
CA TYR A 174 -15.76 -11.73 4.25
C TYR A 174 -15.63 -11.29 2.80
N TYR A 175 -14.46 -11.32 2.16
CA TYR A 175 -14.30 -10.80 0.80
C TYR A 175 -14.78 -11.81 -0.26
N ASP A 176 -16.00 -11.60 -0.71
CA ASP A 176 -16.63 -12.28 -1.84
C ASP A 176 -17.43 -11.28 -2.71
N ALA A 177 -18.12 -11.79 -3.73
CA ALA A 177 -18.97 -10.96 -4.58
C ALA A 177 -20.09 -10.26 -3.78
N GLN A 178 -20.57 -10.89 -2.70
CA GLN A 178 -21.60 -10.33 -1.85
C GLN A 178 -21.07 -9.16 -1.03
N PHE A 179 -19.86 -9.25 -0.49
CA PHE A 179 -19.22 -8.15 0.23
C PHE A 179 -19.02 -6.91 -0.64
N LEU A 180 -18.64 -7.06 -1.90
CA LEU A 180 -18.54 -5.92 -2.81
C LEU A 180 -19.90 -5.25 -3.06
N ASP A 181 -20.97 -6.03 -3.20
CA ASP A 181 -22.34 -5.52 -3.30
C ASP A 181 -22.76 -4.79 -2.01
N LEU A 182 -22.47 -5.36 -0.84
CA LEU A 182 -22.72 -4.71 0.45
C LEU A 182 -21.93 -3.41 0.61
N LEU A 183 -20.66 -3.39 0.21
CA LEU A 183 -19.81 -2.20 0.27
C LEU A 183 -20.32 -1.11 -0.68
N ALA A 184 -20.73 -1.48 -1.89
CA ALA A 184 -21.30 -0.54 -2.86
C ALA A 184 -22.62 0.07 -2.38
N ARG A 185 -23.46 -0.70 -1.68
CA ARG A 185 -24.78 -0.26 -1.21
C ARG A 185 -24.74 0.52 0.11
N PHE A 186 -23.99 0.01 1.08
CA PHE A 186 -24.01 0.52 2.45
C PHE A 186 -22.77 1.34 2.82
N GLY A 187 -21.76 1.38 1.93
CA GLY A 187 -20.61 2.25 2.04
C GLY A 187 -19.70 1.92 3.22
N GLU A 188 -19.14 2.97 3.81
CA GLU A 188 -18.06 2.88 4.80
C GLU A 188 -18.45 2.14 6.10
N ASP A 189 -19.75 2.06 6.41
CA ASP A 189 -20.27 1.39 7.61
C ASP A 189 -20.22 -0.14 7.52
N THR A 190 -20.11 -0.72 6.31
CA THR A 190 -20.13 -2.18 6.08
C THR A 190 -18.96 -2.88 6.76
N ILE A 191 -17.74 -2.39 6.54
CA ILE A 191 -16.52 -3.01 7.04
C ILE A 191 -16.42 -2.99 8.58
N PRO A 192 -16.60 -1.85 9.27
CA PRO A 192 -16.53 -1.83 10.73
C PRO A 192 -17.67 -2.61 11.38
N ALA A 193 -18.86 -2.66 10.76
CA ALA A 193 -19.94 -3.53 11.20
C ALA A 193 -19.56 -5.01 11.13
N LEU A 194 -19.00 -5.47 10.00
CA LEU A 194 -18.54 -6.85 9.84
C LEU A 194 -17.38 -7.17 10.78
N LYS A 195 -16.44 -6.24 11.02
CA LYS A 195 -15.37 -6.45 12.00
C LYS A 195 -15.91 -6.63 13.42
N ARG A 196 -16.88 -5.80 13.82
CA ARG A 196 -17.38 -5.78 15.21
C ARG A 196 -18.40 -6.88 15.49
N TYR A 197 -19.33 -7.07 14.57
CA TYR A 197 -20.50 -7.95 14.78
C TYR A 197 -20.48 -9.20 13.90
N GLY A 198 -19.53 -9.31 12.97
CA GLY A 198 -19.32 -10.50 12.14
C GLY A 198 -20.59 -10.95 11.43
N ASP A 199 -20.94 -12.21 11.65
CA ASP A 199 -22.05 -12.88 10.99
C ASP A 199 -23.41 -12.25 11.35
N ARG A 200 -23.50 -11.55 12.50
CA ARG A 200 -24.69 -10.77 12.89
C ARG A 200 -24.92 -9.58 11.96
N ALA A 201 -23.85 -8.85 11.63
CA ALA A 201 -23.92 -7.75 10.67
C ALA A 201 -24.26 -8.28 9.27
N GLN A 202 -23.62 -9.37 8.85
CA GLN A 202 -23.90 -10.00 7.56
C GLN A 202 -25.38 -10.39 7.43
N ALA A 203 -25.96 -11.00 8.47
CA ALA A 203 -27.38 -11.37 8.48
C ALA A 203 -28.31 -10.15 8.32
N VAL A 204 -28.03 -9.04 9.02
CA VAL A 204 -28.82 -7.81 8.90
C VAL A 204 -28.67 -7.20 7.50
N PHE A 205 -27.45 -7.09 7.00
CA PHE A 205 -27.18 -6.55 5.66
C PHE A 205 -27.86 -7.36 4.56
N GLN A 206 -27.83 -8.69 4.65
CA GLN A 206 -28.51 -9.57 3.70
C GLN A 206 -30.03 -9.39 3.75
N HIS A 207 -30.61 -9.32 4.96
CA HIS A 207 -32.05 -9.17 5.15
C HIS A 207 -32.57 -7.84 4.57
N PHE A 208 -31.81 -6.75 4.72
CA PHE A 208 -32.19 -5.43 4.26
C PHE A 208 -31.45 -4.96 2.99
N SER A 209 -30.90 -5.90 2.20
CA SER A 209 -30.03 -5.60 1.06
C SER A 209 -30.62 -4.63 0.03
N THR A 210 -31.95 -4.59 -0.11
CA THR A 210 -32.67 -3.71 -1.04
C THR A 210 -33.50 -2.62 -0.35
N ASP A 211 -33.44 -2.50 0.97
CA ASP A 211 -34.26 -1.54 1.73
C ASP A 211 -33.57 -0.18 1.84
N GLU A 212 -34.06 0.81 1.10
CA GLU A 212 -33.56 2.20 1.16
C GLU A 212 -33.75 2.84 2.55
N LYS A 213 -34.76 2.43 3.32
CA LYS A 213 -34.98 2.90 4.69
C LYS A 213 -33.84 2.44 5.57
N PHE A 214 -33.40 1.20 5.43
CA PHE A 214 -32.27 0.68 6.16
C PHE A 214 -30.99 1.48 5.84
N GLN A 215 -30.74 1.81 4.57
CA GLN A 215 -29.59 2.66 4.21
C GLN A 215 -29.65 4.03 4.89
N ARG A 216 -30.82 4.69 4.91
CA ARG A 216 -31.00 5.97 5.59
C ARG A 216 -30.80 5.87 7.10
N VAL A 217 -31.37 4.86 7.73
CA VAL A 217 -31.25 4.60 9.17
C VAL A 217 -29.80 4.33 9.54
N LEU A 218 -29.12 3.46 8.79
CA LEU A 218 -27.71 3.13 9.00
C LEU A 218 -26.83 4.38 8.88
N LYS A 219 -27.02 5.19 7.83
CA LYS A 219 -26.29 6.44 7.63
C LYS A 219 -26.55 7.47 8.74
N ARG A 220 -27.77 7.49 9.30
CA ARG A 220 -28.17 8.48 10.32
C ARG A 220 -27.68 8.13 11.72
N TYR A 221 -27.75 6.86 12.10
CA TYR A 221 -27.48 6.40 13.48
C TYR A 221 -26.21 5.55 13.61
N GLY A 222 -25.60 5.16 12.49
CA GLY A 222 -24.36 4.39 12.41
C GLY A 222 -24.54 2.90 12.73
N TYR A 223 -23.60 2.09 12.23
CA TYR A 223 -23.65 0.64 12.40
C TYR A 223 -23.65 0.19 13.88
N SER A 224 -23.02 0.97 14.76
CA SER A 224 -22.84 0.60 16.17
C SER A 224 -24.17 0.50 16.91
N GLN A 225 -25.15 1.33 16.57
CA GLN A 225 -26.49 1.30 17.18
C GLN A 225 -27.48 0.48 16.36
N THR A 226 -27.48 0.67 15.03
CA THR A 226 -28.48 0.08 14.15
C THR A 226 -28.37 -1.44 14.05
N ILE A 227 -27.16 -1.96 13.79
CA ILE A 227 -26.96 -3.40 13.52
C ILE A 227 -27.39 -4.30 14.69
N PRO A 228 -26.94 -4.10 15.95
CA PRO A 228 -27.27 -5.02 17.04
C PRO A 228 -28.77 -5.00 17.37
N ILE A 229 -29.43 -3.84 17.30
CA ILE A 229 -30.88 -3.73 17.54
C ILE A 229 -31.66 -4.45 16.44
N LEU A 230 -31.34 -4.21 15.17
CA LEU A 230 -32.02 -4.91 14.08
C LEU A 230 -31.78 -6.42 14.14
N TYR A 231 -30.56 -6.86 14.47
CA TYR A 231 -30.25 -8.27 14.63
C TYR A 231 -31.02 -8.93 15.79
N HIS A 232 -31.21 -8.21 16.90
CA HIS A 232 -32.03 -8.69 18.03
C HIS A 232 -33.46 -9.02 17.57
N PHE A 233 -34.09 -8.13 16.79
CA PHE A 233 -35.44 -8.35 16.27
C PHE A 233 -35.51 -9.25 15.03
N LEU A 234 -34.39 -9.48 14.34
CA LEU A 234 -34.32 -10.41 13.22
C LEU A 234 -34.66 -11.84 13.65
N LYS A 235 -34.21 -12.26 14.83
CA LYS A 235 -34.53 -13.58 15.40
C LYS A 235 -36.02 -13.77 15.70
N GLU A 236 -36.75 -12.67 15.90
CA GLU A 236 -38.18 -12.69 16.18
C GLU A 236 -39.04 -12.42 14.93
N ASN A 237 -38.43 -12.31 13.74
CA ASN A 237 -39.10 -11.83 12.52
C ASN A 237 -39.74 -10.44 12.65
N LYS A 238 -39.24 -9.59 13.54
CA LYS A 238 -39.72 -8.21 13.78
C LYS A 238 -38.74 -7.14 13.33
N ALA A 239 -37.70 -7.52 12.58
CA ALA A 239 -36.65 -6.58 12.16
C ALA A 239 -37.22 -5.39 11.36
N GLN A 240 -38.22 -5.61 10.51
CA GLN A 240 -38.86 -4.53 9.74
C GLN A 240 -39.61 -3.55 10.65
N GLU A 241 -40.33 -4.04 11.66
CA GLU A 241 -41.02 -3.18 12.65
C GLU A 241 -40.03 -2.35 13.45
N ALA A 242 -38.90 -2.96 13.84
CA ALA A 242 -37.82 -2.27 14.52
C ALA A 242 -37.19 -1.20 13.60
N LEU A 243 -36.94 -1.52 12.33
CA LEU A 243 -36.42 -0.56 11.35
C LEU A 243 -37.38 0.63 11.18
N ASN A 244 -38.68 0.36 11.03
CA ASN A 244 -39.70 1.41 10.94
C ASN A 244 -39.71 2.28 12.20
N SER A 245 -39.62 1.66 13.38
CA SER A 245 -39.58 2.39 14.65
C SER A 245 -38.34 3.26 14.80
N ILE A 246 -37.17 2.81 14.32
CA ILE A 246 -35.94 3.62 14.32
C ILE A 246 -36.05 4.79 13.34
N ASP A 247 -36.62 4.57 12.16
CA ASP A 247 -36.81 5.62 11.15
C ASP A 247 -37.77 6.71 11.64
N GLU A 248 -38.89 6.30 12.27
CA GLU A 248 -39.95 7.21 12.74
C GLU A 248 -39.61 7.91 14.06
N LEU A 249 -39.14 7.17 15.07
CA LEU A 249 -38.94 7.69 16.43
C LEU A 249 -37.48 8.08 16.71
N GLY A 250 -36.53 7.56 15.93
CA GLY A 250 -35.11 7.85 16.07
C GLY A 250 -34.56 7.56 17.45
N ASN A 251 -33.86 8.54 18.02
CA ASN A 251 -33.22 8.42 19.34
C ASN A 251 -34.22 7.99 20.44
N ASN A 252 -35.48 8.44 20.38
CA ASN A 252 -36.50 8.06 21.37
C ASN A 252 -36.80 6.55 21.39
N TYR A 253 -36.57 5.86 20.27
CA TYR A 253 -36.65 4.40 20.20
C TYR A 253 -35.32 3.76 20.56
N LEU A 254 -34.19 4.31 20.09
CA LEU A 254 -32.85 3.79 20.38
C LEU A 254 -32.50 3.83 21.88
N ASP A 255 -32.94 4.86 22.60
CA ASP A 255 -32.71 5.03 24.05
C ASP A 255 -33.39 3.94 24.90
N ARG A 256 -34.25 3.11 24.31
CA ARG A 256 -34.90 1.97 24.96
C ARG A 256 -34.02 0.72 24.94
N PHE A 257 -32.82 0.80 24.37
CA PHE A 257 -31.93 -0.33 24.20
C PHE A 257 -30.56 -0.02 24.79
N GLU A 258 -30.07 -0.94 25.60
CA GLU A 258 -28.70 -0.98 26.05
C GLU A 258 -27.95 -2.01 25.19
N ILE A 259 -26.86 -1.56 24.57
CA ILE A 259 -25.99 -2.41 23.75
C ILE A 259 -24.77 -2.75 24.60
N LEU A 260 -24.63 -4.02 24.95
CA LEU A 260 -23.50 -4.52 25.72
C LEU A 260 -22.22 -4.58 24.86
N GLU A 261 -21.06 -4.72 25.49
CA GLU A 261 -19.76 -4.75 24.80
C GLU A 261 -19.68 -5.84 23.72
N ASP A 262 -20.35 -6.98 23.94
CA ASP A 262 -20.41 -8.12 23.01
C ASP A 262 -21.49 -7.97 21.92
N GLY A 263 -22.14 -6.80 21.85
CA GLY A 263 -23.20 -6.48 20.90
C GLY A 263 -24.55 -7.13 21.20
N GLN A 264 -24.75 -7.71 22.38
CA GLN A 264 -26.09 -8.09 22.84
C GLN A 264 -26.93 -6.85 23.15
N VAL A 265 -28.25 -6.99 22.99
CA VAL A 265 -29.20 -5.91 23.19
C VAL A 265 -30.14 -6.27 24.33
N VAL A 266 -30.23 -5.38 25.31
CA VAL A 266 -31.18 -5.45 26.42
C VAL A 266 -32.16 -4.30 26.31
N ARG A 267 -33.46 -4.58 26.44
CA ARG A 267 -34.49 -3.54 26.40
C ARG A 267 -34.66 -2.92 27.78
N GLN A 268 -34.45 -1.61 27.89
CA GLN A 268 -34.71 -0.85 29.11
C GLN A 268 -36.16 -0.36 29.12
N TYR A 269 -36.92 -0.78 30.13
CA TYR A 269 -38.34 -0.42 30.29
C TYR A 269 -38.55 0.86 31.11
N VAL A 270 -37.49 1.46 31.66
CA VAL A 270 -37.58 2.68 32.48
C VAL A 270 -36.61 3.72 31.93
N ALA A 271 -37.14 4.78 31.33
CA ALA A 271 -36.39 5.95 30.90
C ALA A 271 -35.88 6.71 32.13
N THR A 272 -34.73 6.30 32.68
CA THR A 272 -34.02 7.10 33.67
C THR A 272 -32.96 7.88 32.91
N GLY A 273 -33.18 9.19 32.74
CA GLY A 273 -32.37 10.09 31.89
C GLY A 273 -30.92 10.26 32.34
N SER A 274 -30.07 9.23 32.21
CA SER A 274 -28.67 9.30 32.65
C SER A 274 -27.65 8.46 31.86
N ASN A 275 -27.95 7.95 30.67
CA ASN A 275 -26.97 7.16 29.89
C ASN A 275 -26.47 7.89 28.63
N ALA A 276 -25.86 9.06 28.83
CA ALA A 276 -25.17 9.83 27.79
C ALA A 276 -23.74 9.33 27.49
N ILE A 277 -23.49 8.02 27.56
CA ILE A 277 -22.13 7.46 27.41
C ILE A 277 -21.86 6.92 25.99
N GLY A 278 -22.89 6.68 25.17
CA GLY A 278 -22.71 6.15 23.80
C GLY A 278 -22.20 7.16 22.75
N ASN A 279 -22.36 8.47 22.99
CA ASN A 279 -21.99 9.51 22.02
C ASN A 279 -20.48 9.84 21.99
N PHE A 280 -19.65 9.14 22.77
CA PHE A 280 -18.23 9.47 22.93
C PHE A 280 -17.32 8.88 21.84
N PHE A 281 -17.75 7.88 21.08
CA PHE A 281 -16.87 7.09 20.19
C PHE A 281 -16.78 7.57 18.72
N THR A 282 -17.27 8.77 18.37
CA THR A 282 -17.31 9.23 16.95
C THR A 282 -16.67 10.62 16.70
N GLY A 283 -15.85 11.11 17.63
CA GLY A 283 -15.35 12.49 17.61
C GLY A 283 -14.43 12.85 16.44
N GLY A 284 -13.47 11.99 16.07
CA GLY A 284 -12.39 12.34 15.14
C GLY A 284 -12.85 12.51 13.69
N ALA A 285 -13.55 11.50 13.13
CA ALA A 285 -14.09 11.56 11.78
C ALA A 285 -15.12 12.69 11.59
N LYS A 286 -15.95 12.93 12.62
CA LYS A 286 -16.98 13.99 12.62
C LYS A 286 -16.38 15.39 12.70
N GLN A 287 -15.22 15.55 13.31
CA GLN A 287 -14.50 16.83 13.37
C GLN A 287 -13.77 17.14 12.06
N TYR A 288 -13.23 16.11 11.38
CA TYR A 288 -12.68 16.23 10.04
C TYR A 288 -13.74 16.67 9.02
N GLU A 289 -14.91 16.03 9.06
CA GLU A 289 -16.01 16.34 8.16
C GLU A 289 -16.57 17.76 8.41
N ARG A 290 -16.71 18.17 9.68
CA ARG A 290 -17.10 19.55 10.04
C ARG A 290 -16.12 20.61 9.53
N LYS A 291 -14.81 20.38 9.65
CA LYS A 291 -13.77 21.29 9.13
C LYS A 291 -13.84 21.39 7.61
N LYS A 292 -14.03 20.25 6.93
CA LYS A 292 -14.21 20.19 5.47
C LYS A 292 -15.46 20.95 5.01
N THR A 293 -16.60 20.78 5.68
CA THR A 293 -17.85 21.50 5.35
C THR A 293 -17.78 23.00 5.64
N ARG A 294 -16.95 23.43 6.59
CA ARG A 294 -16.76 24.85 6.95
C ARG A 294 -15.62 25.54 6.21
N GLY A 295 -14.87 24.82 5.36
CA GLY A 295 -13.71 25.37 4.65
C GLY A 295 -12.53 25.71 5.57
N GLU A 296 -12.47 25.12 6.77
CA GLU A 296 -11.37 25.32 7.71
C GLU A 296 -10.12 24.54 7.25
N PRO A 297 -8.90 25.06 7.48
CA PRO A 297 -7.67 24.40 7.05
C PRO A 297 -7.49 23.07 7.80
N ILE A 298 -7.42 22.00 7.02
CA ILE A 298 -7.19 20.64 7.51
C ILE A 298 -5.70 20.49 7.83
N THR A 299 -5.38 20.25 9.10
CA THR A 299 -4.00 20.07 9.55
C THR A 299 -3.52 18.62 9.34
N SER A 300 -2.21 18.41 9.30
CA SER A 300 -1.62 17.07 9.22
C SER A 300 -2.02 16.17 10.39
N TRP A 301 -2.40 16.74 11.54
CA TRP A 301 -2.92 16.02 12.70
C TRP A 301 -4.38 15.57 12.54
N ASP A 302 -5.21 16.31 11.80
CA ASP A 302 -6.59 15.90 11.51
C ASP A 302 -6.63 14.63 10.65
N ARG A 303 -5.65 14.47 9.74
CA ARG A 303 -5.50 13.26 8.92
C ARG A 303 -4.95 12.07 9.71
N LEU A 304 -4.02 12.33 10.64
CA LEU A 304 -3.49 11.29 11.53
C LEU A 304 -4.54 10.79 12.53
N ALA A 305 -5.40 11.67 13.06
CA ALA A 305 -6.48 11.29 13.95
C ALA A 305 -7.52 10.40 13.26
N VAL A 306 -7.88 10.71 12.00
CA VAL A 306 -8.73 9.86 11.16
C VAL A 306 -8.06 8.50 10.90
N ALA A 307 -6.76 8.49 10.60
CA ALA A 307 -6.02 7.25 10.40
C ALA A 307 -5.96 6.39 11.69
N LEU A 308 -5.84 7.00 12.86
CA LEU A 308 -5.78 6.31 14.15
C LEU A 308 -7.16 5.81 14.63
N ASP A 309 -8.24 6.54 14.34
CA ASP A 309 -9.63 6.09 14.56
C ASP A 309 -9.98 4.89 13.65
N ILE A 310 -9.53 4.89 12.40
CA ILE A 310 -9.70 3.76 11.46
C ILE A 310 -8.90 2.52 11.92
N LEU A 311 -7.74 2.73 12.54
CA LEU A 311 -6.86 1.66 13.01
C LEU A 311 -7.19 1.14 14.42
N GLY A 312 -8.02 1.84 15.20
CA GLY A 312 -8.50 1.38 16.51
C GLY A 312 -7.43 1.24 17.60
N VAL A 313 -6.33 2.01 17.53
CA VAL A 313 -5.11 1.73 18.32
C VAL A 313 -5.07 2.38 19.72
N LEU A 314 -6.01 3.25 20.13
CA LEU A 314 -5.96 3.85 21.48
C LEU A 314 -7.33 4.08 22.15
N PRO A 315 -7.44 3.87 23.48
CA PRO A 315 -8.59 4.32 24.25
C PRO A 315 -8.61 5.85 24.36
N VAL A 316 -9.73 6.45 23.95
CA VAL A 316 -9.95 7.90 23.92
C VAL A 316 -10.21 8.41 25.34
N GLY A 317 -9.20 9.01 25.96
CA GLY A 317 -9.28 9.65 27.28
C GLY A 317 -7.95 10.23 27.78
N ALA A 318 -6.81 9.73 27.30
CA ALA A 318 -5.49 10.17 27.77
C ALA A 318 -4.99 11.50 27.18
N LEU A 319 -5.70 12.13 26.23
CA LEU A 319 -5.12 13.18 25.37
C LEU A 319 -5.74 14.58 25.49
N PHE A 320 -6.69 14.79 26.41
CA PHE A 320 -7.45 16.06 26.46
C PHE A 320 -7.09 17.00 27.63
N SER A 321 -6.02 16.75 28.39
CA SER A 321 -5.49 17.76 29.32
C SER A 321 -4.21 18.39 28.78
N GLU A 322 -4.05 19.71 28.93
CA GLU A 322 -2.79 20.41 28.60
C GLU A 322 -1.59 19.81 29.37
N GLY A 323 -1.83 19.22 30.54
CA GLY A 323 -0.83 18.46 31.30
C GLY A 323 -0.37 17.16 30.61
N ALA A 324 -1.24 16.48 29.86
CA ALA A 324 -0.89 15.27 29.11
C ALA A 324 -0.12 15.58 27.81
N ARG A 325 -0.40 16.74 27.18
CA ARG A 325 0.34 17.24 26.00
C ARG A 325 1.81 17.46 26.29
N VAL A 326 2.13 17.95 27.49
CA VAL A 326 3.51 18.14 27.97
C VAL A 326 4.12 16.81 28.45
N ALA A 327 3.33 15.89 29.02
CA ALA A 327 3.84 14.61 29.49
C ALA A 327 4.31 13.67 28.36
N ILE A 328 3.65 13.67 27.20
CA ILE A 328 4.02 12.82 26.05
C ILE A 328 5.25 13.35 25.32
N VAL A 329 5.44 14.67 25.31
CA VAL A 329 6.64 15.32 24.74
C VAL A 329 7.80 15.31 25.73
N GLY A 330 7.53 15.41 27.04
CA GLY A 330 8.56 15.50 28.10
C GLY A 330 9.00 14.17 28.72
N LYS A 331 8.19 13.11 28.64
CA LYS A 331 8.54 11.75 29.09
C LYS A 331 8.33 10.80 27.92
N GLY A 332 9.37 10.62 27.09
CA GLY A 332 9.36 9.67 25.99
C GLY A 332 8.73 8.33 26.40
N LEU A 333 7.73 7.90 25.63
CA LEU A 333 7.05 6.63 25.87
C LEU A 333 8.08 5.50 25.79
N LYS A 334 8.41 4.93 26.95
CA LYS A 334 9.03 3.61 27.06
C LYS A 334 8.04 2.58 26.50
N VAL A 335 8.16 2.29 25.22
CA VAL A 335 7.70 1.02 24.67
C VAL A 335 8.61 -0.05 25.27
N THR A 336 8.05 -0.91 26.11
CA THR A 336 8.70 -2.09 26.67
C THR A 336 9.23 -2.98 25.55
N ARG A 337 10.52 -2.84 25.25
CA ARG A 337 11.30 -3.80 24.46
C ARG A 337 11.39 -5.11 25.23
N THR A 338 10.80 -6.18 24.72
CA THR A 338 11.33 -7.52 24.96
C THR A 338 12.65 -7.64 24.21
N SER A 339 13.75 -7.48 24.95
CA SER A 339 15.12 -7.61 24.45
C SER A 339 15.52 -9.08 24.37
N ARG A 340 15.74 -9.59 23.15
CA ARG A 340 16.82 -10.54 22.88
C ARG A 340 17.53 -10.16 21.60
N GLY A 341 18.79 -9.76 21.77
CA GLY A 341 19.76 -9.60 20.70
C GLY A 341 19.68 -8.28 19.96
N VAL A 342 20.49 -7.30 20.36
CA VAL A 342 21.63 -6.80 19.57
C VAL A 342 22.46 -5.92 20.51
N LYS A 343 23.65 -6.44 20.87
CA LYS A 343 24.76 -5.67 21.41
C LYS A 343 25.29 -4.79 20.27
N GLY A 344 25.59 -3.54 20.61
CA GLY A 344 26.41 -2.67 19.77
C GLY A 344 25.64 -1.44 19.32
N LEU A 345 25.77 -0.38 20.11
CA LEU A 345 26.06 1.00 19.68
C LEU A 345 25.85 1.91 20.91
N VAL A 346 26.86 1.90 21.79
CA VAL A 346 27.09 2.97 22.75
C VAL A 346 28.22 3.82 22.17
N LYS A 347 27.89 5.03 21.74
CA LYS A 347 28.63 6.26 22.06
C LYS A 347 27.89 7.44 21.44
N LEU A 348 27.02 8.04 22.24
CA LEU A 348 26.73 9.47 22.15
C LEU A 348 27.76 10.19 23.02
N SER A 349 28.30 11.27 22.45
CA SER A 349 28.57 12.56 23.10
C SER A 349 29.28 12.57 24.47
N SER A 350 30.44 13.23 24.48
CA SER A 350 30.76 14.23 25.50
C SER A 350 31.67 15.29 24.85
N GLU A 351 31.23 16.54 24.94
CA GLU A 351 31.77 17.81 24.43
C GLU A 351 31.37 18.23 23.00
#